data_AF-U7PT69-F1
#
_entry.id   AF-U7PT69-F1
#
_cell.length_a   1.000
_cell.length_b   1.000
_cell.length_c   1.000
_cell.angle_alpha   90.00
_cell.angle_beta   90.00
_cell.angle_gamma   90.00
#
_symmetry.space_group_name_H-M   'P 1'
#
loop_
_entity.id
_entity.type
_entity.pdbx_description
1 polymer ?
#
loop_
_entity_poly.entity_id
_entity_poly.type
_entity_poly.pdbx_seq_one_letter_code
_entity_poly.pdbx_strand_id
1 'polypeptide(L)'
;MAPWSLIIRAVLALEDVFVQRLLASPSFHHVVRRIHRGVQEARYGRDPNEPLRKGEATADPSTNGSGGRRGFLSHFIEELGLQARGRATQIPKDLPAKKKK
;
A
#
# COMPACT_ATOMS: atom_id res chain seq x y z
N MET A 1 21.84 8.81 36.16
CA MET A 1 20.76 8.49 35.20
C MET A 1 21.21 7.32 34.36
N ALA A 2 20.52 6.18 34.38
CA ALA A 2 20.94 5.01 33.59
C ALA A 2 20.80 5.33 32.09
N PRO A 3 21.85 5.19 31.26
CA PRO A 3 21.79 5.55 29.84
C PRO A 3 20.71 4.74 29.08
N TRP A 4 20.41 3.53 29.55
CA TRP A 4 19.36 2.67 29.00
C TRP A 4 17.97 3.30 29.04
N SER A 5 17.64 4.10 30.07
CA SER A 5 16.33 4.74 30.14
C SER A 5 16.16 5.81 29.06
N LEU A 6 17.25 6.47 28.63
CA LEU A 6 17.23 7.41 27.51
C LEU A 6 16.98 6.67 26.20
N ILE A 7 17.60 5.51 26.00
CA ILE A 7 17.39 4.68 24.81
C ILE A 7 15.93 4.21 24.73
N ILE A 8 15.38 3.65 25.82
CA ILE A 8 13.97 3.24 25.87
C ILE A 8 13.04 4.42 25.56
N ARG A 9 13.30 5.59 26.18
CA ARG A 9 12.50 6.79 25.92
C ARG A 9 12.58 7.25 24.47
N ALA A 10 13.76 7.17 23.85
CA ALA A 10 13.94 7.51 22.45
C ALA A 10 13.18 6.54 21.53
N VAL A 11 13.21 5.24 21.82
CA VAL A 11 12.44 4.23 21.07
C VAL A 11 10.94 4.47 21.21
N LEU A 12 10.43 4.69 22.43
CA LEU A 12 9.00 4.98 22.65
C LEU A 12 8.55 6.27 21.96
N ALA A 13 9.37 7.34 21.98
CA ALA A 13 9.07 8.57 21.27
C ALA A 13 9.08 8.37 19.75
N LEU A 14 10.01 7.57 19.23
CA LEU A 14 10.08 7.23 17.82
C LEU A 14 8.86 6.40 17.39
N GLU A 15 8.48 5.40 18.18
CA GLU A 15 7.28 4.59 17.97
C GLU A 15 6.03 5.48 17.90
N ASP A 16 5.86 6.42 18.84
CA ASP A 16 4.71 7.33 18.84
C ASP A 16 4.66 8.20 17.58
N VAL A 17 5.80 8.72 17.11
CA VAL A 17 5.88 9.48 15.85
C VAL A 17 5.52 8.61 14.64
N PHE A 18 6.03 7.37 14.58
CA PHE A 18 5.68 6.45 13.48
C PHE A 18 4.21 6.07 13.50
N VAL A 19 3.65 5.79 14.68
CA VAL A 19 2.24 5.44 14.84
C VAL A 19 1.36 6.62 14.44
N GLN A 20 1.64 7.83 14.91
CA GLN A 20 0.89 9.02 14.52
C GLN A 20 0.95 9.27 13.02
N ARG A 21 2.13 9.12 12.41
CA ARG A 21 2.30 9.31 10.96
C ARG A 21 1.60 8.22 10.15
N LEU A 22 1.61 6.98 10.64
CA LEU A 22 0.89 5.86 10.01
C LEU A 22 -0.63 6.07 10.12
N LEU A 23 -1.13 6.48 11.29
CA LEU A 23 -2.54 6.79 11.51
C LEU A 23 -3.01 8.00 10.69
N ALA A 24 -2.16 9.01 10.50
CA ALA A 24 -2.46 10.15 9.63
C ALA A 24 -2.43 9.79 8.14
N SER A 25 -1.86 8.65 7.76
CA SER A 25 -1.73 8.26 6.36
C SER A 25 -3.08 7.76 5.79
N PRO A 26 -3.57 8.32 4.68
CA PRO A 26 -4.78 7.84 4.03
C PRO A 26 -4.67 6.37 3.59
N SER A 27 -3.46 5.93 3.22
CA SER A 27 -3.17 4.55 2.84
C SER A 27 -3.45 3.56 3.97
N PHE A 28 -3.08 3.88 5.21
CA PHE A 28 -3.39 3.04 6.36
C PHE A 28 -4.91 2.84 6.50
N HIS A 29 -5.69 3.91 6.43
CA HIS A 29 -7.15 3.82 6.48
C HIS A 29 -7.73 3.00 5.32
N HIS A 30 -7.17 3.10 4.11
CA HIS A 30 -7.58 2.26 2.98
C HIS A 30 -7.29 0.77 3.23
N VAL A 31 -6.15 0.44 3.82
CA VAL A 31 -5.78 -0.94 4.17
C VAL A 31 -6.68 -1.47 5.28
N VAL A 32 -6.84 -0.72 6.38
CA VAL A 32 -7.73 -1.08 7.49
C VAL A 32 -9.16 -1.30 6.99
N ARG A 33 -9.67 -0.43 6.12
CA ARG A 33 -11.00 -0.61 5.51
C ARG A 33 -11.09 -1.91 4.71
N ARG A 34 -10.05 -2.30 3.95
CA ARG A 34 -10.03 -3.59 3.22
C ARG A 34 -10.03 -4.79 4.17
N ILE A 35 -9.22 -4.75 5.22
CA ILE A 35 -9.13 -5.83 6.21
C ILE A 35 -10.44 -5.95 6.97
N HIS A 36 -10.96 -4.83 7.48
CA HIS A 36 -12.22 -4.78 8.22
C HIS A 36 -13.37 -5.34 7.39
N ARG A 37 -13.47 -4.96 6.11
CA ARG A 37 -14.44 -5.54 5.18
C ARG A 37 -14.26 -7.04 4.99
N GLY A 38 -13.03 -7.51 4.79
CA GLY A 38 -12.77 -8.95 4.66
C GLY A 38 -13.18 -9.74 5.90
N VAL A 39 -12.94 -9.19 7.10
CA VAL A 39 -13.39 -9.80 8.37
C VAL A 39 -14.92 -9.73 8.51
N GLN A 40 -15.54 -8.62 8.14
CA GLN A 40 -16.99 -8.42 8.20
C GLN A 40 -17.70 -9.41 7.27
N GLU A 41 -17.24 -9.54 6.03
CA GLU A 41 -17.77 -10.50 5.04
C GLU A 41 -17.59 -11.95 5.51
N ALA A 42 -16.45 -12.26 6.14
CA ALA A 42 -16.20 -13.60 6.68
C ALA A 42 -17.10 -13.95 7.86
N ARG A 43 -17.49 -12.97 8.69
CA ARG A 43 -18.31 -13.19 9.89
C ARG A 43 -19.81 -13.10 9.63
N TYR A 44 -20.25 -12.14 8.82
CA TYR A 44 -21.67 -11.82 8.65
C TYR A 44 -22.19 -12.12 7.23
N GLY A 45 -21.30 -12.52 6.31
CA GLY A 45 -21.64 -12.62 4.90
C GLY A 45 -21.61 -11.27 4.19
N ARG A 46 -21.81 -11.30 2.86
CA ARG A 46 -21.88 -10.10 2.03
C ARG A 46 -23.25 -9.46 2.19
N ASP A 47 -23.29 -8.17 2.50
CA ASP A 47 -24.54 -7.41 2.51
C ASP A 47 -25.09 -7.36 1.06
N PRO A 48 -26.30 -7.90 0.80
CA PRO A 48 -26.87 -7.92 -0.55
C PRO A 48 -27.15 -6.52 -1.11
N ASN A 49 -27.22 -5.50 -0.25
CA ASN A 49 -27.50 -4.12 -0.66
C ASN A 49 -26.22 -3.29 -0.92
N GLU A 50 -25.03 -3.82 -0.63
CA GLU A 50 -23.80 -3.07 -0.92
C GLU A 50 -23.49 -3.14 -2.43
N PRO A 51 -23.30 -1.99 -3.12
CA PRO A 51 -23.00 -1.99 -4.55
C PRO A 51 -21.74 -2.79 -4.86
N LEU A 52 -21.74 -3.47 -6.01
CA LEU A 52 -20.63 -4.26 -6.54
C LEU A 52 -19.29 -3.54 -6.32
N ARG A 53 -18.34 -4.24 -5.68
CA ARG A 53 -17.09 -3.61 -5.26
C ARG A 53 -16.32 -3.14 -6.49
N LYS A 54 -15.65 -1.98 -6.39
CA LYS A 54 -14.71 -1.53 -7.44
C LYS A 54 -13.64 -2.60 -7.63
N GLY A 55 -13.65 -3.24 -8.80
CA GLY A 55 -12.79 -4.37 -9.13
C GLY A 55 -13.49 -5.73 -9.20
N GLU A 56 -14.74 -5.88 -8.77
CA GLU A 56 -15.52 -7.11 -9.03
C GLU A 56 -16.14 -7.09 -10.43
N ALA A 57 -16.64 -5.93 -10.87
CA ALA A 57 -17.09 -5.74 -12.25
C ALA A 57 -15.94 -5.55 -13.26
N THR A 58 -14.72 -5.27 -12.75
CA THR A 58 -13.52 -4.99 -13.57
C THR A 58 -12.43 -6.03 -13.35
N ALA A 59 -12.70 -7.10 -12.58
CA ALA A 59 -11.86 -8.29 -12.56
C ALA A 59 -12.09 -9.00 -13.89
N ASP A 60 -11.50 -8.46 -14.94
CA ASP A 60 -11.16 -9.26 -16.09
C ASP A 60 -10.21 -10.35 -15.54
N PRO A 61 -10.62 -11.64 -15.51
CA PRO A 61 -9.83 -12.71 -14.91
C PRO A 61 -8.44 -12.82 -15.56
N SER A 62 -8.28 -12.27 -16.76
CA SER A 62 -7.00 -12.17 -17.47
C SER A 62 -5.95 -11.29 -16.77
N THR A 63 -6.36 -10.28 -15.98
CA THR A 63 -5.41 -9.32 -15.35
C THR A 63 -4.97 -9.71 -13.94
N ASN A 64 -5.74 -10.57 -13.25
CA ASN A 64 -5.37 -11.12 -11.94
C ASN A 64 -4.40 -12.32 -12.05
N GLY A 65 -4.18 -12.84 -13.25
CA GLY A 65 -3.16 -13.85 -13.53
C GLY A 65 -1.77 -13.24 -13.46
N SER A 66 -1.17 -13.21 -12.26
CA SER A 66 0.27 -13.12 -11.95
C SER A 66 1.14 -11.97 -12.51
N GLY A 67 0.72 -11.21 -13.52
CA GLY A 67 1.54 -10.20 -14.20
C GLY A 67 1.54 -8.83 -13.53
N GLY A 68 0.36 -8.27 -13.21
CA GLY A 68 0.24 -6.87 -12.79
C GLY A 68 0.84 -6.56 -11.41
N ARG A 69 0.48 -7.35 -10.38
CA ARG A 69 0.99 -7.15 -9.01
C ARG A 69 2.48 -7.49 -8.90
N ARG A 70 2.92 -8.54 -9.61
CA ARG A 70 4.33 -8.95 -9.62
C ARG A 70 5.18 -7.88 -10.30
N GLY A 71 4.72 -7.34 -11.43
CA GLY A 71 5.39 -6.24 -12.14
C GLY A 71 5.49 -4.96 -11.30
N PHE A 72 4.40 -4.50 -10.68
CA PHE A 72 4.46 -3.31 -9.82
C PHE A 72 5.39 -3.50 -8.63
N LEU A 73 5.30 -4.61 -7.89
CA LEU A 73 6.14 -4.85 -6.72
C LEU A 73 7.62 -5.03 -7.10
N SER A 74 7.93 -5.69 -8.22
CA SER A 74 9.31 -5.78 -8.70
C SER A 74 9.89 -4.42 -9.02
N HIS A 75 9.15 -3.56 -9.73
CA HIS A 75 9.59 -2.21 -10.03
C HIS A 75 9.71 -1.34 -8.78
N PHE A 76 8.79 -1.47 -7.83
CA PHE A 76 8.84 -0.73 -6.57
C PHE A 76 10.04 -1.11 -5.69
N ILE A 77 10.34 -2.41 -5.56
CA ILE A 77 11.51 -2.90 -4.81
C ILE A 77 12.80 -2.49 -5.51
N GLU A 78 12.85 -2.56 -6.83
CA GLU A 78 13.97 -2.09 -7.64
C GLU A 78 14.20 -0.59 -7.43
N GLU A 79 13.14 0.23 -7.48
CA GLU A 79 13.22 1.68 -7.21
C GLU A 79 13.68 1.98 -5.79
N LEU A 80 13.20 1.25 -4.77
CA LEU A 80 13.66 1.38 -3.39
C LEU A 80 15.17 1.08 -3.27
N GLY A 81 15.64 0.02 -3.93
CA GLY A 81 17.07 -0.31 -3.96
C GLY A 81 17.91 0.75 -4.68
N LEU A 82 17.39 1.29 -5.79
CA LEU A 82 18.05 2.35 -6.55
C LEU A 82 18.08 3.68 -5.76
N GLN A 83 16.99 4.03 -5.07
CA GLN A 83 16.93 5.17 -4.16
C GLN A 83 17.89 5.01 -2.98
N ALA A 84 17.97 3.82 -2.36
CA ALA A 84 18.93 3.53 -1.30
C ALA A 84 20.39 3.60 -1.79
N ARG A 85 20.65 3.25 -3.05
CA ARG A 85 21.97 3.37 -3.71
C ARG A 85 22.27 4.79 -4.21
N GLY A 86 21.34 5.75 -4.06
CA GLY A 86 21.52 7.13 -4.49
C GLY A 86 21.36 7.37 -6.00
N ARG A 87 20.83 6.40 -6.75
CA ARG A 87 20.45 6.56 -8.17
C ARG A 87 18.94 6.76 -8.25
N ALA A 88 18.48 8.00 -8.31
CA ALA A 88 17.11 8.27 -8.73
C ALA A 88 17.00 7.97 -10.23
N THR A 89 16.40 6.83 -10.60
CA THR A 89 16.19 6.48 -12.00
C THR A 89 15.21 7.47 -12.64
N GLN A 90 15.63 8.10 -13.73
CA GLN A 90 14.76 9.01 -14.47
C GLN A 90 13.57 8.24 -15.04
N ILE A 91 12.36 8.70 -14.74
CA ILE A 91 11.12 8.18 -15.32
C ILE A 91 11.29 8.20 -16.84
N PRO A 92 11.22 7.06 -17.54
CA PRO A 92 11.27 7.04 -18.99
C PRO A 92 10.14 7.91 -19.53
N LYS A 93 10.47 8.96 -20.28
CA LYS A 93 9.50 9.92 -20.85
C LYS A 93 8.56 9.28 -21.88
N ASP A 94 8.84 8.04 -22.30
CA ASP A 94 7.94 7.27 -23.17
C ASP A 94 6.84 6.58 -22.36
N LEU A 95 6.02 7.37 -21.65
CA LEU A 95 4.64 6.91 -21.47
C LEU A 95 3.98 7.01 -22.86
N PRO A 96 3.50 5.91 -23.46
CA PRO A 96 2.84 5.98 -24.74
C PRO A 96 1.67 6.95 -24.61
N ALA A 97 1.75 8.06 -25.33
CA ALA A 97 0.74 9.11 -25.35
C ALA A 97 -0.62 8.44 -25.53
N LYS A 98 -1.51 8.62 -24.54
CA LYS A 98 -2.90 8.16 -24.62
C LYS A 98 -3.44 8.52 -26.00
N LYS A 99 -3.66 7.51 -26.86
CA LYS A 99 -4.37 7.71 -28.14
C LYS A 99 -5.78 8.18 -27.77
N LYS A 100 -6.01 9.48 -27.86
CA LYS A 100 -7.36 10.03 -27.99
C LYS A 100 -7.91 9.51 -29.32
N LYS A 101 -8.83 8.56 -29.26
CA LYS A 101 -9.89 8.42 -30.24
C LYS A 101 -11.19 8.75 -29.54
#